data_AF-A0A059C8G5-F1
#
_entry.id   AF-A0A059C8G5-F1
#
_cell.length_a   1.000
_cell.length_b   1.000
_cell.length_c   1.000
_cell.angle_alpha   90.00
_cell.angle_beta   90.00
_cell.angle_gamma   90.00
#
_symmetry.space_group_name_H-M   'P 1'
#
loop_
_entity.id
_entity.type
_entity.pdbx_description
1 polymer ?
#
loop_
_entity_poly.entity_id
_entity_poly.type
_entity_poly.pdbx_seq_one_letter_code
_entity_poly.pdbx_strand_id
1 'polypeptide(L)'
;MSTHERKASIREFHAVIYPSLLQLERGVTDTEDRRQKTTCMERYKRREEEEHRQFADIEFEKEDECGICMEMNSKIVLPNCSHVMCLKCYREWWTRSQSCPFCRNNLKRVNSGDLWIFMGSRT
;
A
#
# COMPACT_ATOMS: atom_id res chain seq x y z
N MET A 1 -6.05 20.32 -0.16
CA MET A 1 -4.81 20.15 -0.94
C MET A 1 -3.65 20.54 -0.04
N SER A 2 -2.95 19.57 0.53
CA SER A 2 -1.81 19.82 1.44
C SER A 2 -0.56 20.07 0.60
N THR A 3 -0.06 21.30 0.59
CA THR A 3 1.19 21.68 -0.07
C THR A 3 2.35 21.21 0.80
N HIS A 4 2.85 19.99 0.56
CA HIS A 4 4.08 19.53 1.18
C HIS A 4 5.26 20.35 0.67
N GLU A 5 5.70 21.32 1.47
CA GLU A 5 6.93 22.07 1.23
C GLU A 5 8.12 21.11 1.32
N ARG A 6 8.89 20.97 0.24
CA ARG A 6 10.13 20.18 0.25
C ARG A 6 11.16 20.93 1.09
N LYS A 7 11.45 20.43 2.29
CA LYS A 7 12.49 20.95 3.19
C LYS A 7 13.77 20.16 2.99
N ALA A 8 14.91 20.85 2.93
CA ALA A 8 16.24 20.25 2.91
C ALA A 8 17.19 21.10 3.76
N SER A 9 18.12 20.46 4.43
CA SER A 9 19.23 21.13 5.12
C SER A 9 20.20 21.75 4.11
N ILE A 10 20.98 22.73 4.56
CA ILE A 10 22.04 23.34 3.75
C ILE A 10 23.03 22.28 3.23
N ARG A 11 23.36 21.26 4.04
CA ARG A 11 24.25 20.17 3.63
C ARG A 11 23.64 19.32 2.51
N GLU A 12 22.36 19.00 2.60
CA GLU A 12 21.65 18.24 1.55
C GLU A 12 21.52 19.05 0.26
N PHE A 13 21.26 20.35 0.36
CA PHE A 13 21.23 21.26 -0.78
C PHE A 13 22.60 21.33 -1.48
N HIS A 14 23.68 21.50 -0.70
CA HIS A 14 25.04 21.57 -1.23
C HIS A 14 25.49 20.22 -1.83
N ALA A 15 25.06 19.09 -1.27
CA ALA A 15 25.39 17.77 -1.82
C ALA A 15 24.85 17.54 -3.25
N VAL A 16 23.81 18.28 -3.66
CA VAL A 16 23.25 18.20 -5.01
C VAL A 16 23.92 19.21 -5.95
N ILE A 17 24.18 20.44 -5.49
CA ILE A 17 24.61 21.56 -6.35
C ILE A 17 26.13 21.66 -6.47
N TYR A 18 26.87 21.29 -5.43
CA TYR A 18 28.32 21.41 -5.38
C TYR A 18 29.06 20.64 -6.50
N PRO A 19 28.65 19.41 -6.88
CA PRO A 19 29.22 18.74 -8.04
C PRO A 19 29.06 19.54 -9.34
N SER A 20 27.91 20.17 -9.57
CA SER A 20 27.68 21.03 -10.75
C SER A 20 28.52 22.31 -10.70
N LEU A 21 28.77 22.89 -9.52
CA LEU A 21 29.60 24.08 -9.37
C LEU A 21 31.08 23.79 -9.68
N LEU A 22 31.62 22.66 -9.21
CA LEU A 22 32.99 22.23 -9.52
C LEU A 22 33.19 21.95 -11.03
N GLN A 23 32.14 21.49 -11.70
CA GLN A 23 32.14 21.22 -13.14
C GLN A 23 32.17 22.48 -14.00
N LEU A 24 31.52 23.57 -13.56
CA LEU A 24 31.58 24.86 -14.24
C LEU A 24 32.98 25.49 -14.17
N GLU A 25 33.75 25.20 -13.11
CA GLU A 25 35.10 25.73 -12.92
C GLU A 25 36.16 25.01 -13.77
N ARG A 26 36.01 23.70 -14.02
CA ARG A 26 37.05 22.86 -14.66
C ARG A 26 36.67 22.30 -16.03
N GLY A 27 35.42 22.49 -16.46
CA GLY A 27 34.85 21.80 -17.60
C GLY A 27 34.49 20.35 -17.26
N VAL A 28 33.47 19.81 -17.93
CA VAL A 28 33.01 18.43 -17.71
C VAL A 28 33.71 17.50 -18.69
N THR A 29 34.42 16.50 -18.18
CA THR A 29 34.91 15.40 -19.02
C THR A 29 33.78 14.44 -19.37
N ASP A 30 33.83 13.79 -20.54
CA ASP A 30 32.85 12.77 -20.95
C ASP A 30 32.66 11.66 -19.90
N THR A 31 33.74 11.35 -19.17
CA THR A 31 33.71 10.39 -18.06
C THR A 31 32.91 10.88 -16.84
N GLU A 32 32.94 12.17 -16.53
CA GLU A 32 32.19 12.77 -15.41
C GLU A 32 30.71 12.96 -15.75
N ASP A 33 30.39 13.36 -16.99
CA ASP A 33 29.02 13.43 -17.49
C ASP A 33 28.34 12.06 -17.46
N ARG A 34 29.03 11.03 -17.97
CA ARG A 34 28.56 9.64 -17.88
C ARG A 34 28.31 9.20 -16.43
N ARG A 35 29.23 9.51 -15.50
CA ARG A 35 29.08 9.17 -14.07
C ARG A 35 27.92 9.90 -13.40
N GLN A 36 27.68 11.16 -13.73
CA GLN A 36 26.53 11.89 -13.21
C GLN A 36 25.23 11.35 -13.76
N LYS A 37 25.19 11.03 -15.06
CA LYS A 37 24.02 10.43 -15.70
C LYS A 37 23.66 9.08 -15.07
N THR A 38 24.65 8.22 -14.81
CA THR A 38 24.41 6.94 -14.11
C THR A 38 23.91 7.16 -12.69
N THR A 39 24.51 8.10 -11.95
CA THR A 39 24.11 8.39 -10.55
C THR A 39 22.70 8.98 -10.47
N CYS A 40 22.36 9.85 -11.43
CA CYS A 40 21.03 10.42 -11.55
C CYS A 40 19.99 9.33 -11.85
N MET A 41 20.24 8.48 -12.85
CA MET A 41 19.33 7.38 -13.20
C MET A 41 19.14 6.38 -12.05
N GLU A 42 20.20 6.00 -11.33
CA GLU A 42 20.12 5.16 -10.13
C GLU A 42 19.24 5.78 -9.04
N ARG A 43 19.36 7.10 -8.80
CA ARG A 43 18.54 7.82 -7.82
C ARG A 43 17.06 7.85 -8.21
N TYR A 44 16.75 8.06 -9.49
CA TYR A 44 15.37 8.03 -9.99
C TYR A 44 14.77 6.63 -9.87
N LYS A 45 15.49 5.60 -10.31
CA LYS A 45 15.05 4.22 -10.22
C LYS A 45 14.76 3.78 -8.79
N ARG A 46 15.65 4.10 -7.84
CA ARG A 46 15.43 3.82 -6.41
C ARG A 46 14.16 4.48 -5.86
N ARG A 47 13.87 5.72 -6.27
CA ARG A 47 12.66 6.44 -5.86
C ARG A 47 11.40 5.76 -6.40
N GLU A 48 11.38 5.38 -7.68
CA GLU A 48 10.27 4.63 -8.27
C GLU A 48 10.04 3.28 -7.57
N GLU A 49 11.13 2.56 -7.24
CA GLU A 49 11.06 1.29 -6.49
C GLU A 49 10.58 1.46 -5.03
N GLU A 50 10.91 2.57 -4.37
CA GLU A 50 10.41 2.91 -3.02
C GLU A 50 8.92 3.29 -3.06
N GLU A 51 8.51 4.10 -4.05
CA GLU A 51 7.11 4.49 -4.25
C GLU A 51 6.24 3.27 -4.58
N HIS A 52 6.72 2.35 -5.43
CA HIS A 52 6.00 1.11 -5.75
C HIS A 52 5.90 0.14 -4.57
N ARG A 53 6.94 0.07 -3.71
CA ARG A 53 6.89 -0.72 -2.47
C ARG A 53 5.88 -0.16 -1.48
N GLN A 54 5.88 1.16 -1.26
CA GLN A 54 4.88 1.79 -0.39
C GLN A 54 3.46 1.56 -0.89
N PHE A 55 3.24 1.59 -2.20
CA PHE A 55 1.93 1.31 -2.78
C PHE A 55 1.49 -0.15 -2.54
N ALA A 56 2.41 -1.10 -2.72
CA ALA A 56 2.16 -2.52 -2.45
C ALA A 56 1.88 -2.78 -0.96
N ASP A 57 2.61 -2.13 -0.05
CA ASP A 57 2.39 -2.24 1.40
C ASP A 57 1.00 -1.72 1.78
N ILE A 58 0.58 -0.57 1.24
CA ILE A 58 -0.76 0.01 1.47
C ILE A 58 -1.87 -0.87 0.90
N GLU A 59 -1.65 -1.48 -0.28
CA GLU A 59 -2.63 -2.38 -0.89
C GLU A 59 -2.78 -3.67 -0.08
N PHE A 60 -1.67 -4.19 0.45
CA PHE A 60 -1.68 -5.34 1.35
C PHE A 60 -2.43 -5.06 2.67
N GLU A 61 -2.19 -3.90 3.30
CA GLU A 61 -2.90 -3.51 4.52
C GLU A 61 -4.43 -3.43 4.29
N LYS A 62 -4.85 -2.89 3.14
CA LYS A 62 -6.28 -2.82 2.75
C LYS A 62 -6.91 -4.19 2.55
N GLU A 63 -6.17 -5.14 1.98
CA GLU A 63 -6.70 -6.49 1.79
C GLU A 63 -6.95 -7.19 3.12
N ASP A 64 -6.16 -6.90 4.17
CA ASP A 64 -6.32 -7.49 5.50
C ASP A 64 -7.45 -6.88 6.34
N GLU A 65 -7.89 -5.68 6.00
CA GLU A 65 -9.02 -5.02 6.65
C GLU A 65 -10.38 -5.65 6.29
N CYS A 66 -11.31 -5.57 7.23
CA CYS A 66 -12.71 -5.88 6.95
C CYS A 66 -13.33 -4.79 6.07
N GLY A 67 -13.80 -5.11 4.86
CA GLY A 67 -14.45 -4.16 3.95
C GLY A 67 -15.77 -3.52 4.42
N ILE A 68 -16.17 -3.73 5.68
CA ILE A 68 -17.35 -3.11 6.32
C ILE A 68 -16.91 -2.11 7.40
N CYS A 69 -16.05 -2.51 8.34
CA CYS A 69 -15.62 -1.65 9.44
C CYS A 69 -14.22 -1.03 9.24
N MET A 70 -13.48 -1.42 8.21
CA MET A 70 -12.11 -0.98 7.92
C MET A 70 -11.14 -1.20 9.10
N GLU A 71 -11.37 -2.28 9.87
CA GLU A 71 -10.49 -2.68 10.98
C GLU A 71 -9.78 -4.00 10.64
N MET A 72 -8.53 -4.13 11.09
CA MET A 72 -7.74 -5.37 11.05
C MET A 72 -8.28 -6.40 12.06
N ASN A 73 -9.25 -7.19 11.63
CA ASN A 73 -9.88 -8.23 12.44
C ASN A 73 -9.78 -9.59 11.75
N SER A 74 -9.84 -10.68 12.53
CA SER A 74 -10.00 -12.00 11.95
C SER A 74 -11.24 -12.06 11.06
N LYS A 75 -11.02 -12.38 9.79
CA LYS A 75 -12.03 -12.44 8.74
C LYS A 75 -12.62 -13.85 8.65
N ILE A 76 -13.86 -13.92 8.19
CA ILE A 76 -14.58 -15.14 7.88
C ILE A 76 -15.07 -15.09 6.43
N VAL A 77 -15.22 -16.26 5.83
CA VAL A 77 -15.73 -16.45 4.47
C VAL A 77 -17.15 -17.02 4.55
N LEU A 78 -18.09 -16.41 3.83
CA LEU A 78 -19.45 -16.92 3.71
C LEU A 78 -19.51 -18.12 2.73
N PRO A 79 -20.08 -19.26 3.12
CA PRO A 79 -20.06 -20.47 2.29
C PRO A 79 -20.89 -20.36 1.01
N ASN A 80 -21.95 -19.53 1.00
CA ASN A 80 -22.89 -19.43 -0.12
C ASN A 80 -22.43 -18.46 -1.23
N CYS A 81 -21.41 -17.64 -0.98
CA CYS A 81 -21.02 -16.57 -1.90
C CYS A 81 -19.55 -16.16 -1.80
N SER A 82 -18.73 -16.85 -1.01
CA SER A 82 -17.31 -16.62 -0.79
C SER A 82 -16.90 -15.19 -0.41
N HIS A 83 -17.85 -14.35 0.02
CA HIS A 83 -17.54 -13.00 0.46
C HIS A 83 -16.95 -13.00 1.87
N VAL A 84 -16.08 -12.03 2.12
CA VAL A 84 -15.23 -11.99 3.31
C VAL A 84 -15.57 -10.77 4.16
N MET A 85 -15.73 -10.96 5.47
CA MET A 85 -15.88 -9.87 6.46
C MET A 85 -15.44 -10.34 7.83
N CYS A 86 -15.28 -9.44 8.81
CA CYS A 86 -15.00 -9.86 10.17
C CYS A 86 -16.24 -10.44 10.87
N LEU A 87 -16.01 -11.28 11.88
CA LEU A 87 -17.07 -11.94 12.63
C LEU A 87 -18.02 -10.96 13.34
N LYS A 88 -17.50 -9.80 13.78
CA LYS A 88 -18.29 -8.74 14.42
C LYS A 88 -19.31 -8.16 13.44
N CYS A 89 -18.86 -7.73 12.26
CA CYS A 89 -19.74 -7.20 11.21
C CYS A 89 -20.76 -8.25 10.73
N TYR A 90 -20.36 -9.51 10.60
CA TYR A 90 -21.29 -10.59 10.26
C TYR A 90 -22.40 -10.73 11.29
N ARG A 91 -22.08 -10.80 12.59
CA ARG A 91 -23.07 -10.96 13.66
C ARG A 91 -24.05 -9.79 13.71
N GLU A 92 -23.55 -8.57 13.60
CA GLU A 92 -24.37 -7.35 13.61
C GLU A 92 -25.24 -7.23 12.35
N TRP A 93 -24.72 -7.66 11.20
CA TRP A 93 -25.51 -7.68 9.97
C TRP A 93 -26.60 -8.76 10.01
N TRP A 94 -26.26 -9.96 10.49
CA TRP A 94 -27.18 -11.09 10.56
C TRP A 94 -28.44 -10.80 11.38
N THR A 95 -28.32 -10.06 12.48
CA THR A 95 -29.48 -9.66 13.30
C THR A 95 -30.43 -8.71 12.57
N ARG A 96 -29.94 -7.98 11.56
CA ARG A 96 -30.72 -7.04 10.74
C ARG A 96 -31.22 -7.69 9.46
N SER A 97 -30.42 -8.55 8.83
CA SER A 97 -30.70 -9.17 7.54
C SER A 97 -29.97 -10.49 7.37
N GLN A 98 -30.71 -11.55 7.03
CA GLN A 98 -30.16 -12.88 6.73
C GLN A 98 -29.72 -12.99 5.25
N SER A 99 -28.99 -11.98 4.77
CA SER A 99 -28.44 -11.91 3.41
C SER A 99 -26.99 -11.44 3.44
N CYS A 100 -26.20 -11.74 2.42
CA CYS A 100 -24.83 -11.23 2.31
C CYS A 100 -24.85 -9.70 2.15
N PRO A 101 -24.07 -8.92 2.93
CA PRO A 101 -24.01 -7.46 2.79
C PRO A 101 -23.44 -7.00 1.44
N PHE A 102 -22.63 -7.85 0.78
CA PHE A 102 -21.98 -7.51 -0.49
C PHE A 102 -22.83 -7.86 -1.72
N CYS A 103 -23.44 -9.05 -1.73
CA CYS A 103 -24.14 -9.58 -2.91
C CYS A 103 -25.60 -9.94 -2.68
N ARG A 104 -26.12 -9.79 -1.45
CA ARG A 104 -27.51 -10.11 -1.05
C ARG A 104 -27.92 -11.58 -1.20
N ASN A 105 -26.99 -12.50 -1.44
CA ASN A 105 -27.28 -13.95 -1.39
C ASN A 105 -27.88 -14.34 -0.03
N ASN A 106 -28.84 -15.26 -0.06
CA ASN A 106 -29.54 -15.73 1.13
C ASN A 106 -28.59 -16.48 2.07
N LEU A 107 -28.66 -16.14 3.36
CA LEU A 107 -27.88 -16.79 4.40
C LEU A 107 -28.71 -17.58 5.41
N LYS A 108 -30.05 -17.67 5.30
CA LYS A 108 -30.96 -18.24 6.32
C LYS A 108 -30.63 -19.64 6.86
N ARG A 109 -29.74 -20.40 6.20
CA ARG A 109 -29.30 -21.75 6.62
C ARG A 109 -27.83 -21.81 7.06
N VAL A 110 -27.15 -20.68 7.14
CA VAL A 110 -25.73 -20.59 7.54
C VAL A 110 -25.67 -20.44 9.06
N ASN A 111 -25.13 -21.43 9.74
CA ASN A 111 -24.85 -21.36 11.17
C ASN A 111 -23.41 -20.90 11.42
N SER A 112 -23.10 -20.59 12.69
CA SER A 112 -21.73 -20.24 13.10
C SER A 112 -20.70 -21.34 12.81
N GLY A 113 -21.12 -22.61 12.75
CA GLY A 113 -20.26 -23.74 12.39
C GLY A 113 -19.94 -23.83 10.89
N ASP A 114 -20.69 -23.14 10.03
CA ASP A 114 -20.50 -23.17 8.58
C ASP A 114 -19.57 -22.04 8.09
N LEU A 115 -19.08 -21.22 9.02
CA LEU A 115 -18.21 -20.08 8.73
C LEU A 115 -16.74 -20.54 8.70
N TRP A 116 -16.07 -20.23 7.60
CA TRP A 116 -14.67 -20.57 7.42
C TRP A 116 -13.79 -19.39 7.84
N ILE A 117 -12.75 -19.64 8.63
CA ILE A 117 -11.77 -18.59 8.95
C ILE A 117 -10.96 -18.29 7.71
N PHE A 118 -10.90 -17.01 7.33
CA PHE A 118 -10.03 -16.56 6.27
C PHE A 118 -8.59 -16.52 6.80
N MET A 119 -7.77 -17.46 6.34
CA MET A 119 -6.33 -17.39 6.53
C MET A 119 -5.78 -16.50 5.42
N GLY A 120 -5.49 -15.23 5.75
CA GLY A 120 -4.81 -14.34 4.82
C GLY A 120 -3.48 -14.94 4.37
N SER A 121 -3.01 -14.53 3.19
CA SER A 121 -1.71 -14.93 2.64
C SER A 121 -0.58 -14.24 3.41
N ARG A 122 -0.31 -14.72 4.63
CA ARG A 122 0.99 -14.55 5.29
C ARG A 122 1.89 -15.69 4.84
N THR A 123 2.59 -15.48 3.72
CA THR A 123 3.76 -16.27 3.31
C THR A 123 4.88 -15.33 2.92
#